data_AF-A0AAU3LTZ9-F1
#
_entry.id   AF-A0AAU3LTZ9-F1
#
_cell.length_a   1.000
_cell.length_b   1.000
_cell.length_c   1.000
_cell.angle_alpha   90.00
_cell.angle_beta   90.00
_cell.angle_gamma   90.00
#
_symmetry.space_group_name_H-M   'P 1'
#
loop_
_entity.id
_entity.type
_entity.pdbx_description
1 polymer ?
#
loop_
_entity_poly.entity_id
_entity_poly.type
_entity_poly.pdbx_seq_one_letter_code
_entity_poly.pdbx_strand_id
1 'polypeptide(L)'
;MEFVILAVVIALVAVGVISGLVVSSRKKKQLPPAPSSTPTITPPAEPHVGEEAETPRDESRRTIEEVGLPPAEAADEQAPEAVEAPALDVPEPTAGRLVRLRARLARSQNSLGKGLLTLLSRDNLDEDTWEEIEDTLLTADVGVAPTQELVERLRERVRVLGTRTPEGLRSLLREELLTLLGTDFDRAVKTESGVDTPGVVMVVGVNGTGKTTTTGKLARVLVADGRSVVLGAADTFRAAAADQLQTWGERVGARTVRGPEGGDPASIAFDAVKEGIAEGADVVLIDTAGRLHTKTGLMDELGKVKRVVEKHGPLDEILLVLDATTGQNGLVQARVFAEVVDITGIVLTKLDGTAKGGIVIAVQRELGVPVKLIGLGEGPDDLAPFDPEAFVDALIGD
;
A
#
# COMPACT_ATOMS: atom_id res chain seq x y z
N MET A 1 -10.54 -54.14 24.53
CA MET A 1 -10.97 -52.76 24.86
C MET A 1 -10.86 -51.86 23.62
N GLU A 2 -9.80 -51.99 22.81
CA GLU A 2 -9.60 -51.22 21.56
C GLU A 2 -10.70 -51.41 20.49
N PHE A 3 -11.18 -52.64 20.27
CA PHE A 3 -12.24 -52.88 19.27
C PHE A 3 -13.58 -52.20 19.61
N VAL A 4 -13.87 -52.01 20.90
CA VAL A 4 -15.09 -51.33 21.37
C VAL A 4 -14.96 -49.82 21.16
N ILE A 5 -13.78 -49.26 21.42
CA ILE A 5 -13.49 -47.83 21.20
C ILE A 5 -13.57 -47.52 19.70
N LEU A 6 -12.99 -48.36 18.84
CA LEU A 6 -13.05 -48.18 17.39
C LEU A 6 -14.49 -48.23 16.86
N ALA A 7 -15.31 -49.15 17.36
CA ALA A 7 -16.72 -49.25 16.97
C ALA A 7 -17.53 -48.00 17.40
N VAL A 8 -17.25 -47.44 18.57
CA VAL A 8 -17.91 -46.22 19.06
C VAL A 8 -17.49 -44.99 18.24
N VAL A 9 -16.22 -44.88 17.86
CA VAL A 9 -15.74 -43.78 17.01
C VAL A 9 -16.37 -43.85 15.62
N ILE A 10 -16.45 -45.04 15.01
CA ILE A 10 -17.11 -45.23 13.71
C ILE A 10 -18.60 -44.88 13.79
N ALA A 11 -19.29 -45.27 14.87
CA ALA A 11 -20.69 -44.93 15.08
C ALA A 11 -20.90 -43.41 15.23
N LEU A 12 -20.03 -42.71 15.95
CA LEU A 12 -20.11 -41.26 16.12
C LEU A 12 -19.86 -40.50 14.81
N VAL A 13 -18.91 -40.96 13.99
CA VAL A 13 -18.65 -40.38 12.67
C VAL A 13 -19.84 -40.61 11.74
N ALA A 14 -20.44 -41.81 11.74
CA ALA A 14 -21.62 -42.10 10.94
C ALA A 14 -22.83 -41.23 11.32
N VAL A 15 -23.07 -41.02 12.62
CA VAL A 15 -24.13 -40.11 13.10
C VAL A 15 -23.86 -38.66 12.68
N GLY A 16 -22.61 -38.19 12.80
CA GLY A 16 -22.23 -36.85 12.36
C GLY A 16 -22.46 -36.60 10.86
N VAL A 17 -22.13 -37.59 10.01
CA VAL A 17 -22.33 -37.52 8.55
C VAL A 17 -23.82 -37.52 8.20
N ILE A 18 -24.62 -38.37 8.87
CA ILE A 18 -26.08 -38.42 8.64
C ILE A 18 -26.75 -37.12 9.11
N SER A 19 -26.36 -36.58 10.26
CA SER A 19 -26.87 -35.28 10.75
C SER A 19 -26.48 -34.13 9.82
N GLY A 20 -25.26 -34.11 9.30
CA GLY A 20 -24.80 -33.11 8.32
C GLY A 20 -25.58 -33.14 7.00
N LEU A 21 -25.90 -34.34 6.49
CA LEU A 21 -26.71 -34.51 5.28
C LEU A 21 -28.17 -34.10 5.47
N VAL A 22 -28.78 -34.35 6.63
CA VAL A 22 -30.17 -33.96 6.94
C VAL A 22 -30.30 -32.45 7.14
N VAL A 23 -29.29 -31.78 7.71
CA VAL A 23 -29.28 -30.31 7.86
C VAL A 23 -29.04 -29.62 6.51
N SER A 24 -28.17 -30.18 5.66
CA SER A 24 -27.92 -29.67 4.30
C SER A 24 -29.16 -29.78 3.40
N SER A 25 -29.94 -30.86 3.52
CA SER A 25 -31.15 -31.07 2.71
C SER A 25 -32.39 -30.29 3.17
N ARG A 26 -32.39 -29.71 4.39
CA ARG A 26 -33.46 -28.79 4.86
C ARG A 26 -33.24 -27.32 4.49
N LYS A 27 -32.06 -26.92 3.99
CA LYS A 27 -31.76 -25.52 3.61
C LYS A 27 -32.08 -25.15 2.15
N LYS A 28 -32.80 -26.00 1.40
CA LYS A 28 -33.36 -25.68 0.08
C LYS A 28 -34.89 -25.52 0.14
N LYS A 29 -35.37 -24.37 0.61
CA LYS A 29 -36.67 -23.78 0.21
C LYS A 29 -36.88 -22.41 0.87
N GLN A 30 -36.66 -21.35 0.09
CA GLN A 30 -37.48 -20.12 -0.04
C GLN A 30 -36.60 -18.99 -0.56
N LEU A 31 -36.74 -18.70 -1.86
CA LEU A 31 -36.31 -17.42 -2.43
C LEU A 31 -37.36 -16.37 -2.00
N PRO A 32 -36.94 -15.16 -1.55
CA PRO A 32 -37.87 -14.05 -1.32
C PRO A 32 -38.51 -13.60 -2.64
N PRO A 33 -39.77 -13.10 -2.63
CA PRO A 33 -40.38 -12.52 -3.81
C PRO A 33 -39.65 -11.22 -4.22
N ALA A 34 -39.60 -10.97 -5.53
CA ALA A 34 -39.02 -9.76 -6.10
C ALA A 34 -39.82 -8.51 -5.67
N PRO A 35 -39.15 -7.38 -5.37
CA PRO A 35 -39.85 -6.14 -5.08
C PRO A 35 -40.53 -5.59 -6.35
N SER A 36 -41.85 -5.45 -6.27
CA SER A 36 -42.66 -4.71 -7.24
C SER A 36 -42.68 -3.22 -6.86
N SER A 37 -41.87 -2.42 -7.54
CA SER A 37 -42.11 -0.99 -7.72
C SER A 37 -41.14 -0.44 -8.77
N THR A 38 -41.53 -0.47 -10.03
CA THR A 38 -41.04 0.53 -10.99
C THR A 38 -41.61 1.88 -10.56
N PRO A 39 -40.80 2.92 -10.29
CA PRO A 39 -41.32 4.27 -10.29
C PRO A 39 -41.77 4.59 -11.71
N THR A 40 -43.04 4.94 -11.88
CA THR A 40 -43.57 5.52 -13.11
C THR A 40 -42.82 6.82 -13.36
N ILE A 41 -41.88 6.80 -14.31
CA ILE A 41 -41.33 8.02 -14.89
C ILE A 41 -42.43 8.58 -15.80
N THR A 42 -43.02 9.70 -15.41
CA THR A 42 -43.85 10.51 -16.29
C THR A 42 -42.98 10.98 -17.46
N PRO A 43 -43.35 10.73 -18.72
CA PRO A 43 -42.61 11.30 -19.84
C PRO A 43 -42.67 12.84 -19.78
N PRO A 44 -41.62 13.56 -20.22
CA PRO A 44 -41.66 15.01 -20.27
C PRO A 44 -42.79 15.44 -21.21
N ALA A 45 -43.57 16.44 -20.77
CA ALA A 45 -44.57 17.07 -21.60
C ALA A 45 -43.92 17.61 -22.89
N GLU A 46 -44.49 17.27 -24.04
CA GLU A 46 -44.15 17.90 -25.31
C GLU A 46 -44.42 19.41 -25.21
N PRO A 47 -43.56 20.28 -25.80
CA PRO A 47 -43.80 21.72 -25.76
C PRO A 47 -45.07 22.05 -26.55
N HIS A 48 -46.10 22.51 -25.84
CA HIS A 48 -47.30 23.08 -26.45
C HIS A 48 -46.94 24.46 -27.00
N VAL A 49 -47.21 24.69 -28.28
CA VAL A 49 -47.16 26.02 -28.88
C VAL A 49 -48.32 26.82 -28.29
N GLY A 50 -48.00 27.84 -27.50
CA GLY A 50 -49.00 28.78 -26.98
C GLY A 50 -49.63 29.56 -28.14
N GLU A 51 -50.94 29.38 -28.31
CA GLU A 51 -51.80 30.31 -29.05
C GLU A 51 -51.92 31.61 -28.24
N GLU A 52 -50.99 32.53 -28.44
CA GLU A 52 -51.25 33.97 -28.26
C GLU A 52 -50.83 34.68 -29.54
N ALA A 53 -51.74 34.67 -30.50
CA ALA A 53 -51.69 35.54 -31.67
C ALA A 53 -52.17 36.93 -31.26
N GLU A 54 -51.25 37.81 -30.86
CA GLU A 54 -51.47 39.26 -30.99
C GLU A 54 -50.86 39.77 -32.30
N THR A 55 -51.67 40.56 -32.98
CA THR A 55 -51.50 41.12 -34.32
C THR A 55 -50.17 41.84 -34.55
N PRO A 56 -49.57 41.74 -35.76
CA PRO A 56 -48.35 42.48 -36.10
C PRO A 56 -48.67 43.97 -36.23
N ARG A 57 -48.01 44.79 -35.41
CA ARG A 57 -47.94 46.25 -35.62
C ARG A 57 -46.81 46.54 -36.62
N ASP A 58 -47.19 47.31 -37.63
CA ASP A 58 -46.34 47.82 -38.70
C ASP A 58 -45.34 48.83 -38.13
N GLU A 59 -44.08 48.45 -38.01
CA GLU A 59 -42.97 49.38 -37.74
C GLU A 59 -42.01 49.43 -38.92
N SER A 60 -41.65 50.68 -39.24
CA SER A 60 -40.90 51.13 -40.41
C SER A 60 -39.60 50.38 -40.65
N ARG A 61 -39.46 49.79 -41.84
CA ARG A 61 -38.17 49.32 -42.38
C ARG A 61 -37.20 50.49 -42.49
N ARG A 62 -36.16 50.51 -41.65
CA ARG A 62 -35.00 51.39 -41.84
C ARG A 62 -34.06 50.76 -42.85
N THR A 63 -33.80 51.52 -43.90
CA THR A 63 -32.75 51.29 -44.91
C THR A 63 -31.39 51.22 -44.23
N ILE A 64 -30.50 50.37 -44.75
CA ILE A 64 -29.11 50.25 -44.30
C ILE A 64 -28.44 51.62 -44.48
N GLU A 65 -28.22 52.33 -43.38
CA GLU A 65 -27.25 53.42 -43.33
C GLU A 65 -25.87 52.81 -43.13
N GLU A 66 -24.95 53.21 -44.00
CA GLU A 66 -23.53 52.88 -43.97
C GLU A 66 -22.93 53.47 -42.69
N VAL A 67 -22.77 52.64 -41.65
CA VAL A 67 -22.09 53.04 -40.42
C VAL A 67 -20.60 53.07 -40.71
N GLY A 68 -20.02 54.27 -40.77
CA GLY A 68 -18.60 54.48 -40.94
C GLY A 68 -17.79 53.78 -39.87
N LEU A 69 -16.80 52.99 -40.30
CA LEU A 69 -15.81 52.36 -39.43
C LEU A 69 -15.05 53.45 -38.65
N PRO A 70 -14.90 53.34 -37.32
CA PRO A 70 -13.98 54.19 -36.58
C PRO A 70 -12.54 53.92 -37.03
N PRO A 71 -11.66 54.93 -37.02
CA PRO A 71 -10.27 54.74 -37.40
C PRO A 71 -9.61 53.72 -36.48
N ALA A 72 -8.79 52.85 -37.07
CA ALA A 72 -8.04 51.83 -36.37
C ALA A 72 -7.13 52.48 -35.30
N GLU A 73 -7.61 52.47 -34.05
CA GLU A 73 -6.72 52.47 -32.91
C GLU A 73 -5.98 51.13 -32.93
N ALA A 74 -4.65 51.21 -32.91
CA ALA A 74 -3.77 50.06 -32.85
C ALA A 74 -4.20 49.19 -31.67
N ALA A 75 -4.79 48.03 -31.99
CA ALA A 75 -4.94 46.96 -31.03
C ALA A 75 -3.53 46.57 -30.60
N ASP A 76 -3.17 46.88 -29.36
CA ASP A 76 -2.06 46.21 -28.70
C ASP A 76 -2.30 44.71 -28.86
N GLU A 77 -1.41 44.04 -29.60
CA GLU A 77 -1.27 42.59 -29.57
C GLU A 77 -0.86 42.21 -28.14
N GLN A 78 -1.85 42.08 -27.26
CA GLN A 78 -1.69 41.30 -26.04
C GLN A 78 -1.56 39.85 -26.50
N ALA A 79 -0.30 39.43 -26.65
CA ALA A 79 0.08 38.03 -26.73
C ALA A 79 -0.70 37.25 -25.66
N PRO A 80 -1.24 36.06 -25.97
CA PRO A 80 -1.90 35.25 -24.96
C PRO A 80 -0.95 35.09 -23.79
N GLU A 81 -1.39 35.49 -22.58
CA GLU A 81 -0.66 35.22 -21.34
C GLU A 81 -0.31 33.74 -21.35
N ALA A 82 0.99 33.45 -21.45
CA ALA A 82 1.50 32.11 -21.29
C ALA A 82 1.03 31.65 -19.92
N VAL A 83 0.09 30.70 -19.89
CA VAL A 83 -0.25 29.98 -18.67
C VAL A 83 1.07 29.43 -18.14
N GLU A 84 1.59 30.02 -17.07
CA GLU A 84 2.79 29.51 -16.39
C GLU A 84 2.56 28.02 -16.18
N ALA A 85 3.39 27.18 -16.81
CA ALA A 85 3.37 25.76 -16.52
C ALA A 85 3.48 25.60 -15.00
N PRO A 86 2.62 24.79 -14.36
CA PRO A 86 2.61 24.66 -12.92
C PRO A 86 4.04 24.36 -12.45
N ALA A 87 4.54 25.19 -11.51
CA ALA A 87 5.89 25.02 -10.99
C ALA A 87 6.01 23.61 -10.40
N LEU A 88 6.84 22.78 -11.03
CA LEU A 88 7.11 21.43 -10.56
C LEU A 88 7.70 21.50 -9.16
N ASP A 89 7.18 20.69 -8.25
CA ASP A 89 7.70 20.58 -6.89
C ASP A 89 8.98 19.75 -6.95
N VAL A 90 10.13 20.44 -7.00
CA VAL A 90 11.45 19.81 -6.94
C VAL A 90 11.72 19.45 -5.47
N PRO A 91 11.69 18.15 -5.12
CA PRO A 91 11.80 17.75 -3.72
C PRO A 91 13.24 17.93 -3.21
N GLU A 92 13.42 18.29 -1.94
CA GLU A 92 14.77 18.38 -1.36
C GLU A 92 15.50 17.02 -1.41
N PRO A 93 16.83 16.99 -1.57
CA PRO A 93 17.61 15.75 -1.60
C PRO A 93 17.35 14.82 -0.39
N THR A 94 17.37 13.52 -0.65
CA THR A 94 16.99 12.43 0.29
C THR A 94 17.75 12.44 1.62
N ALA A 95 18.99 12.93 1.66
CA ALA A 95 19.86 12.91 2.84
C ALA A 95 19.30 13.65 4.08
N GLY A 96 18.68 14.83 3.91
CA GLY A 96 18.09 15.59 5.02
C GLY A 96 16.75 15.04 5.52
N ARG A 97 16.08 14.26 4.67
CA ARG A 97 14.77 13.67 4.93
C ARG A 97 14.87 12.54 5.95
N LEU A 98 15.83 11.62 5.74
CA LEU A 98 16.12 10.47 6.60
C LEU A 98 16.29 10.83 8.08
N VAL A 99 16.98 11.93 8.39
CA VAL A 99 17.21 12.38 9.77
C VAL A 99 15.91 12.78 10.47
N ARG A 100 15.03 13.53 9.77
CA ARG A 100 13.72 13.94 10.31
C ARG A 100 12.79 12.74 10.50
N LEU A 101 12.86 11.77 9.58
CA LEU A 101 12.13 10.51 9.64
C LEU A 101 12.59 9.65 10.84
N ARG A 102 13.90 9.48 11.07
CA ARG A 102 14.45 8.78 12.25
C ARG A 102 13.95 9.37 13.57
N ALA A 103 13.90 10.70 13.68
CA ALA A 103 13.39 11.39 14.87
C ALA A 103 11.89 11.16 15.14
N ARG A 104 11.10 10.72 14.14
CA ARG A 104 9.69 10.34 14.32
C ARG A 104 9.53 8.89 14.77
N LEU A 105 10.34 7.97 14.24
CA LEU A 105 10.40 6.57 14.70
C LEU A 105 10.74 6.47 16.19
N ALA A 106 11.77 7.20 16.64
CA ALA A 106 12.18 7.23 18.04
C ALA A 106 11.06 7.70 18.99
N ARG A 107 10.11 8.50 18.48
CA ARG A 107 8.96 8.98 19.26
C ARG A 107 7.84 7.93 19.38
N SER A 108 7.60 7.13 18.34
CA SER A 108 6.49 6.15 18.35
C SER A 108 6.85 4.81 18.99
N GLN A 109 8.13 4.39 18.98
CA GLN A 109 8.55 3.05 19.40
C GLN A 109 9.10 2.94 20.83
N ASN A 110 9.15 4.05 21.56
CA ASN A 110 9.87 4.15 22.84
C ASN A 110 9.25 3.34 23.99
N SER A 111 7.98 2.90 23.88
CA SER A 111 7.31 2.17 24.97
C SER A 111 7.74 0.70 25.07
N LEU A 112 8.00 0.04 23.95
CA LEU A 112 8.37 -1.39 23.94
C LEU A 112 9.75 -1.60 24.55
N GLY A 113 10.77 -0.92 24.03
CA GLY A 113 12.13 -1.05 24.50
C GLY A 113 12.30 -0.68 25.97
N LYS A 114 11.68 0.42 26.41
CA LYS A 114 11.69 0.81 27.83
C LYS A 114 11.04 -0.25 28.72
N GLY A 115 9.93 -0.84 28.29
CA GLY A 115 9.28 -1.94 29.00
C GLY A 115 10.21 -3.14 29.15
N LEU A 116 10.78 -3.62 28.04
CA LEU A 116 11.68 -4.78 28.03
C LEU A 116 12.93 -4.54 28.87
N LEU A 117 13.56 -3.36 28.76
CA LEU A 117 14.75 -3.02 29.56
C LEU A 117 14.44 -2.92 31.05
N THR A 118 13.24 -2.45 31.41
CA THR A 118 12.79 -2.40 32.82
C THR A 118 12.64 -3.81 33.39
N LEU A 119 12.05 -4.73 32.63
CA LEU A 119 11.91 -6.14 33.03
C LEU A 119 13.27 -6.83 33.13
N LEU A 120 14.14 -6.62 32.15
CA LEU A 120 15.49 -7.19 32.13
C LEU A 120 16.39 -6.67 33.26
N SER A 121 16.14 -5.44 33.75
CA SER A 121 16.94 -4.82 34.81
C SER A 121 16.53 -5.26 36.23
N ARG A 122 15.55 -6.17 36.39
CA ARG A 122 15.17 -6.70 37.71
C ARG A 122 16.32 -7.53 38.30
N ASP A 123 16.47 -7.46 39.63
CA ASP A 123 17.55 -8.17 40.36
C ASP A 123 17.54 -9.69 40.10
N ASN A 124 16.34 -10.27 40.03
CA ASN A 124 16.10 -11.67 39.71
C ASN A 124 15.28 -11.80 38.44
N LEU A 125 15.83 -12.50 37.46
CA LEU A 125 15.13 -12.92 36.24
C LEU A 125 14.61 -14.34 36.43
N ASP A 126 13.55 -14.45 37.24
CA ASP A 126 12.77 -15.67 37.45
C ASP A 126 11.86 -15.98 36.26
N GLU A 127 11.16 -17.12 36.31
CA GLU A 127 10.28 -17.56 35.20
C GLU A 127 9.20 -16.51 34.92
N ASP A 128 8.56 -15.98 35.96
CA ASP A 128 7.53 -14.94 35.85
C ASP A 128 8.04 -13.71 35.08
N THR A 129 9.29 -13.27 35.32
CA THR A 129 9.88 -12.14 34.58
C THR A 129 10.10 -12.48 33.10
N TRP A 130 10.46 -13.72 32.77
CA TRP A 130 10.61 -14.15 31.36
C TRP A 130 9.25 -14.26 30.65
N GLU A 131 8.21 -14.72 31.35
CA GLU A 131 6.84 -14.72 30.84
C GLU A 131 6.35 -13.28 30.57
N GLU A 132 6.61 -12.32 31.47
CA GLU A 132 6.30 -10.91 31.24
C GLU A 132 7.01 -10.31 30.01
N ILE A 133 8.26 -10.72 29.77
CA ILE A 133 9.03 -10.31 28.58
C ILE A 133 8.39 -10.89 27.31
N GLU A 134 8.04 -12.17 27.31
CA GLU A 134 7.34 -12.83 26.20
C GLU A 134 6.01 -12.12 25.90
N ASP A 135 5.17 -11.90 26.91
CA ASP A 135 3.89 -11.21 26.78
C ASP A 135 4.03 -9.79 26.21
N THR A 136 5.07 -9.07 26.63
CA THR A 136 5.39 -7.74 26.14
C THR A 136 5.74 -7.76 24.64
N LEU A 137 6.55 -8.72 24.20
CA LEU A 137 6.91 -8.89 22.79
C LEU A 137 5.70 -9.31 21.94
N LEU A 138 4.86 -10.22 22.43
CA LEU A 138 3.63 -10.63 21.75
C LEU A 138 2.65 -9.47 21.59
N THR A 139 2.47 -8.65 22.62
CA THR A 139 1.62 -7.45 22.58
C THR A 139 2.10 -6.44 21.55
N ALA A 140 3.42 -6.41 21.29
CA ALA A 140 4.03 -5.57 20.27
C ALA A 140 3.97 -6.13 18.84
N ASP A 141 3.23 -7.23 18.61
CA ASP A 141 3.08 -7.91 17.32
C ASP A 141 4.39 -8.52 16.76
N VAL A 142 5.36 -8.88 17.61
CA VAL A 142 6.59 -9.61 17.19
C VAL A 142 6.27 -11.01 16.64
N GLY A 143 5.16 -11.60 17.10
CA GLY A 143 4.70 -12.93 16.71
C GLY A 143 5.27 -14.04 17.61
N VAL A 144 4.56 -15.18 17.66
CA VAL A 144 4.87 -16.26 18.61
C VAL A 144 6.26 -16.86 18.40
N ALA A 145 6.54 -17.34 17.18
CA ALA A 145 7.82 -18.00 16.91
C ALA A 145 9.05 -17.07 17.06
N PRO A 146 9.04 -15.82 16.54
CA PRO A 146 10.18 -14.91 16.75
C PRO A 146 10.35 -14.49 18.21
N THR A 147 9.25 -14.32 18.96
CA THR A 147 9.31 -14.03 20.41
C THR A 147 9.96 -15.18 21.18
N GLN A 148 9.52 -16.42 20.96
CA GLN A 148 10.07 -17.59 21.65
C GLN A 148 11.57 -17.72 21.39
N GLU A 149 11.99 -17.59 20.13
CA GLU A 149 13.42 -17.61 19.78
C GLU A 149 14.21 -16.50 20.47
N LEU A 150 13.67 -15.26 20.48
CA LEU A 150 14.32 -14.12 21.14
C LEU A 150 14.50 -14.36 22.64
N VAL A 151 13.44 -14.80 23.31
CA VAL A 151 13.43 -15.05 24.77
C VAL A 151 14.40 -16.17 25.13
N GLU A 152 14.39 -17.28 24.39
CA GLU A 152 15.31 -18.40 24.61
C GLU A 152 16.77 -17.96 24.46
N ARG A 153 17.10 -17.24 23.38
CA ARG A 153 18.46 -16.76 23.11
C ARG A 153 18.93 -15.74 24.14
N LEU A 154 18.08 -14.79 24.52
CA LEU A 154 18.39 -13.83 25.58
C LEU A 154 18.64 -14.53 26.91
N ARG A 155 17.77 -15.47 27.29
CA ARG A 155 17.88 -16.25 28.52
C ARG A 155 19.19 -17.02 28.58
N GLU A 156 19.59 -17.65 27.47
CA GLU A 156 20.87 -18.35 27.36
C GLU A 156 22.05 -17.37 27.48
N ARG A 157 22.06 -16.28 26.71
CA ARG A 157 23.19 -15.32 26.71
C ARG A 157 23.37 -14.63 28.06
N VAL A 158 22.28 -14.25 28.73
CA VAL A 158 22.35 -13.66 30.08
C VAL A 158 22.94 -14.63 31.09
N ARG A 159 22.58 -15.93 31.01
CA ARG A 159 23.16 -16.98 31.86
C ARG A 159 24.65 -17.19 31.60
N VAL A 160 25.05 -17.28 30.33
CA VAL A 160 26.44 -17.56 29.93
C VAL A 160 27.37 -16.40 30.23
N LEU A 161 26.97 -15.17 29.90
CA LEU A 161 27.79 -13.97 30.08
C LEU A 161 27.74 -13.42 31.50
N GLY A 162 26.74 -13.83 32.31
CA GLY A 162 26.53 -13.32 33.66
C GLY A 162 26.28 -11.80 33.71
N THR A 163 25.92 -11.20 32.58
CA THR A 163 25.74 -9.75 32.44
C THR A 163 24.43 -9.33 33.09
N ARG A 164 24.51 -8.42 34.07
CA ARG A 164 23.35 -7.88 34.82
C ARG A 164 23.29 -6.36 34.82
N THR A 165 24.22 -5.69 34.14
CA THR A 165 24.20 -4.24 33.98
C THR A 165 23.14 -3.84 32.95
N PRO A 166 22.37 -2.77 33.17
CA PRO A 166 21.38 -2.28 32.21
C PRO A 166 21.95 -2.06 30.80
N GLU A 167 23.16 -1.52 30.68
CA GLU A 167 23.83 -1.25 29.41
C GLU A 167 24.18 -2.55 28.67
N GLY A 168 24.69 -3.54 29.41
CA GLY A 168 25.00 -4.86 28.86
C GLY A 168 23.75 -5.61 28.41
N LEU A 169 22.67 -5.59 29.19
CA LEU A 169 21.39 -6.19 28.81
C LEU A 169 20.76 -5.51 27.59
N ARG A 170 20.89 -4.19 27.50
CA ARG A 170 20.49 -3.41 26.33
C ARG A 170 21.27 -3.83 25.08
N SER A 171 22.59 -3.97 25.18
CA SER A 171 23.42 -4.44 24.06
C SER A 171 22.99 -5.83 23.60
N LEU A 172 22.73 -6.75 24.53
CA LEU A 172 22.26 -8.10 24.20
C LEU A 172 20.91 -8.07 23.49
N LEU A 173 19.94 -7.32 24.01
CA LEU A 173 18.63 -7.16 23.37
C LEU A 173 18.76 -6.58 21.96
N ARG A 174 19.58 -5.54 21.79
CA ARG A 174 19.86 -4.91 20.49
C ARG A 174 20.41 -5.93 19.49
N GLU A 175 21.44 -6.68 19.88
CA GLU A 175 22.10 -7.68 19.03
C GLU A 175 21.13 -8.79 18.60
N GLU A 176 20.31 -9.29 19.53
CA GLU A 176 19.34 -10.33 19.21
C GLU A 176 18.22 -9.81 18.28
N LEU A 177 17.72 -8.59 18.51
CA LEU A 177 16.73 -7.98 17.62
C LEU A 177 17.28 -7.76 16.19
N LEU A 178 18.55 -7.32 16.07
CA LEU A 178 19.22 -7.20 14.78
C LEU A 178 19.39 -8.57 14.11
N THR A 179 19.70 -9.60 14.90
CA THR A 179 19.81 -10.96 14.39
C THR A 179 18.47 -11.47 13.86
N LEU A 180 17.36 -11.21 14.57
CA LEU A 180 16.02 -11.58 14.12
C LEU A 180 15.61 -10.84 12.85
N LEU A 181 15.96 -9.55 12.75
CA LEU A 181 15.66 -8.71 11.59
C LEU A 181 16.53 -9.04 10.38
N GLY A 182 17.74 -9.55 10.57
CA GLY A 182 18.70 -9.81 9.50
C GLY A 182 19.23 -8.52 8.85
N THR A 183 20.51 -8.27 9.04
CA THR A 183 21.23 -7.13 8.46
C THR A 183 21.72 -7.39 7.04
N ASP A 184 21.76 -8.65 6.60
CA ASP A 184 22.42 -9.05 5.37
C ASP A 184 21.51 -9.01 4.13
N PHE A 185 20.23 -8.66 4.31
CA PHE A 185 19.31 -8.53 3.20
C PHE A 185 19.66 -7.33 2.32
N ASP A 186 19.56 -7.50 1.00
CA ASP A 186 19.53 -6.38 0.07
C ASP A 186 18.18 -5.64 0.18
N ARG A 187 18.24 -4.43 0.75
CA ARG A 187 17.06 -3.58 1.00
C ARG A 187 16.91 -2.46 -0.02
N ALA A 188 17.77 -2.38 -1.03
CA ALA A 188 17.62 -1.40 -2.10
C ALA A 188 16.35 -1.71 -2.91
N VAL A 189 15.60 -0.66 -3.27
CA VAL A 189 14.47 -0.79 -4.20
C VAL A 189 15.04 -0.91 -5.60
N LYS A 190 14.85 -2.08 -6.23
CA LYS A 190 15.34 -2.40 -7.57
C LYS A 190 14.53 -1.60 -8.58
N THR A 191 15.15 -0.53 -9.06
CA THR A 191 14.57 0.44 -10.00
C THR A 191 15.35 0.52 -11.30
N GLU A 192 16.36 -0.34 -11.46
CA GLU A 192 17.17 -0.46 -12.66
C GLU A 192 16.90 -1.83 -13.25
N SER A 193 16.66 -1.87 -14.56
CA SER A 193 16.55 -3.15 -15.26
C SER A 193 17.94 -3.60 -15.71
N GLY A 194 18.17 -4.92 -15.72
CA GLY A 194 19.42 -5.52 -16.22
C GLY A 194 19.53 -5.56 -17.75
N VAL A 195 18.63 -4.87 -18.46
CA VAL A 195 18.47 -4.87 -19.93
C VAL A 195 18.19 -3.43 -20.41
N ASP A 196 18.13 -3.18 -21.72
CA ASP A 196 17.85 -1.85 -22.28
C ASP A 196 16.35 -1.46 -22.17
N THR A 197 15.77 -1.55 -20.98
CA THR A 197 14.39 -1.12 -20.65
C THR A 197 14.34 -0.35 -19.33
N PRO A 198 13.32 0.49 -19.07
CA PRO A 198 13.11 1.05 -17.74
C PRO A 198 13.01 -0.03 -16.66
N GLY A 199 13.44 0.27 -15.44
CA GLY A 199 13.14 -0.58 -14.30
C GLY A 199 11.64 -0.59 -14.00
N VAL A 200 11.04 -1.76 -13.82
CA VAL A 200 9.58 -1.88 -13.60
C VAL A 200 9.28 -2.30 -12.17
N VAL A 201 8.54 -1.45 -11.45
CA VAL A 201 8.12 -1.69 -10.06
C VAL A 201 6.61 -1.81 -9.99
N MET A 202 6.10 -2.94 -9.49
CA MET A 202 4.69 -3.14 -9.23
C MET A 202 4.38 -3.02 -7.73
N VAL A 203 3.41 -2.17 -7.39
CA VAL A 203 3.01 -1.91 -6.00
C VAL A 203 1.68 -2.60 -5.71
N VAL A 204 1.70 -3.56 -4.79
CA VAL A 204 0.56 -4.42 -4.44
C VAL A 204 0.21 -4.34 -2.95
N GLY A 205 -0.94 -4.89 -2.55
CA GLY A 205 -1.41 -4.88 -1.17
C GLY A 205 -2.90 -4.55 -1.03
N VAL A 206 -3.43 -4.58 0.19
CA VAL A 206 -4.88 -4.39 0.40
C VAL A 206 -5.30 -2.92 0.36
N ASN A 207 -6.60 -2.68 0.25
CA ASN A 207 -7.14 -1.32 0.30
C ASN A 207 -6.88 -0.68 1.67
N GLY A 208 -6.54 0.61 1.66
CA GLY A 208 -6.31 1.38 2.89
C GLY A 208 -4.90 1.25 3.50
N THR A 209 -4.02 0.42 2.94
CA THR A 209 -2.60 0.33 3.38
C THR A 209 -1.72 1.44 2.85
N GLY A 210 -2.23 2.29 1.96
CA GLY A 210 -1.48 3.43 1.40
C GLY A 210 -0.67 3.11 0.15
N LYS A 211 -1.09 2.14 -0.69
CA LYS A 211 -0.46 1.82 -1.98
C LYS A 211 -0.25 3.04 -2.89
N THR A 212 -1.34 3.66 -3.36
CA THR A 212 -1.30 4.84 -4.24
C THR A 212 -0.45 5.97 -3.65
N THR A 213 -0.56 6.21 -2.35
CA THR A 213 0.27 7.19 -1.63
C THR A 213 1.75 6.79 -1.64
N THR A 214 2.07 5.52 -1.42
CA THR A 214 3.44 4.99 -1.46
C THR A 214 4.02 5.10 -2.86
N THR A 215 3.25 4.75 -3.90
CA THR A 215 3.64 4.89 -5.31
C THR A 215 3.97 6.35 -5.64
N GLY A 216 3.12 7.29 -5.24
CA GLY A 216 3.36 8.73 -5.45
C GLY A 216 4.58 9.26 -4.68
N LYS A 217 4.76 8.85 -3.42
CA LYS A 217 5.94 9.22 -2.62
C LYS A 217 7.23 8.63 -3.20
N LEU A 218 7.19 7.39 -3.68
CA LEU A 218 8.34 6.75 -4.33
C LEU A 218 8.70 7.47 -5.64
N ALA A 219 7.70 7.84 -6.46
CA ALA A 219 7.90 8.64 -7.66
C ALA A 219 8.60 9.96 -7.33
N ARG A 220 8.13 10.65 -6.28
CA ARG A 220 8.75 11.89 -5.79
C ARG A 220 10.21 11.69 -5.37
N VAL A 221 10.52 10.62 -4.65
CA VAL A 221 11.90 10.30 -4.25
C VAL A 221 12.78 10.06 -5.48
N LEU A 222 12.33 9.26 -6.43
CA LEU A 222 13.09 8.96 -7.65
C LEU A 222 13.33 10.20 -8.52
N VAL A 223 12.32 11.07 -8.68
CA VAL A 223 12.47 12.35 -9.39
C VAL A 223 13.45 13.28 -8.66
N ALA A 224 13.41 13.32 -7.33
CA ALA A 224 14.37 14.10 -6.53
C ALA A 224 15.82 13.61 -6.71
N ASP A 225 15.99 12.31 -6.93
CA ASP A 225 17.28 11.69 -7.24
C ASP A 225 17.67 11.85 -8.74
N GLY A 226 16.89 12.62 -9.51
CA GLY A 226 17.17 12.94 -10.91
C GLY A 226 16.69 11.88 -11.91
N ARG A 227 15.90 10.89 -11.48
CA ARG A 227 15.36 9.86 -12.35
C ARG A 227 14.05 10.29 -13.01
N SER A 228 13.89 9.95 -14.28
CA SER A 228 12.64 10.06 -15.02
C SER A 228 11.68 8.90 -14.68
N VAL A 229 10.41 9.22 -14.43
CA VAL A 229 9.42 8.26 -13.91
C VAL A 229 8.13 8.31 -14.73
N VAL A 230 7.63 7.12 -15.09
CA VAL A 230 6.27 6.93 -15.63
C VAL A 230 5.42 6.17 -14.61
N LEU A 231 4.17 6.61 -14.42
CA LEU A 231 3.20 6.03 -13.50
C LEU A 231 2.11 5.28 -14.28
N GLY A 232 1.82 4.04 -13.90
CA GLY A 232 0.70 3.25 -14.40
C GLY A 232 -0.43 3.19 -13.38
N ALA A 233 -1.57 3.80 -13.68
CA ALA A 233 -2.76 3.80 -12.83
C ALA A 233 -3.62 2.53 -13.04
N ALA A 234 -3.11 1.38 -12.61
CA ALA A 234 -3.77 0.08 -12.79
C ALA A 234 -4.82 -0.26 -11.70
N ASP A 235 -5.04 0.58 -10.68
CA ASP A 235 -6.23 0.51 -9.80
C ASP A 235 -7.48 1.05 -10.54
N THR A 236 -7.99 0.27 -11.49
CA THR A 236 -9.12 0.68 -12.35
C THR A 236 -10.48 0.61 -11.67
N PHE A 237 -10.55 -0.03 -10.49
CA PHE A 237 -11.77 -0.15 -9.70
C PHE A 237 -12.10 1.08 -8.85
N ARG A 238 -11.15 2.00 -8.73
CA ARG A 238 -11.30 3.22 -7.94
C ARG A 238 -10.92 4.39 -8.82
N ALA A 239 -11.90 5.04 -9.46
CA ALA A 239 -11.65 6.25 -10.25
C ALA A 239 -10.79 7.28 -9.49
N ALA A 240 -11.11 7.50 -8.21
CA ALA A 240 -10.36 8.40 -7.34
C ALA A 240 -8.89 7.98 -7.10
N ALA A 241 -8.53 6.70 -7.22
CA ALA A 241 -7.15 6.25 -7.09
C ALA A 241 -6.31 6.67 -8.31
N ALA A 242 -6.87 6.53 -9.51
CA ALA A 242 -6.23 7.01 -10.73
C ALA A 242 -6.06 8.54 -10.72
N ASP A 243 -7.08 9.28 -10.30
CA ASP A 243 -7.01 10.74 -10.18
C ASP A 243 -6.00 11.17 -9.10
N GLN A 244 -5.95 10.45 -7.98
CA GLN A 244 -4.96 10.67 -6.93
C GLN A 244 -3.53 10.43 -7.44
N LEU A 245 -3.29 9.34 -8.16
CA LEU A 245 -1.97 9.03 -8.71
C LEU A 245 -1.55 10.05 -9.77
N GLN A 246 -2.48 10.50 -10.62
CA GLN A 246 -2.22 11.56 -11.60
C GLN A 246 -1.82 12.86 -10.89
N THR A 247 -2.52 13.24 -9.82
CA THR A 247 -2.17 14.43 -9.03
C THR A 247 -0.76 14.31 -8.43
N TRP A 248 -0.34 13.11 -8.02
CA TRP A 248 1.04 12.87 -7.59
C TRP A 248 2.03 13.06 -8.73
N GLY A 249 1.74 12.49 -9.91
CA GLY A 249 2.58 12.60 -11.09
C GLY A 249 2.77 14.04 -11.56
N GLU A 250 1.67 14.80 -11.68
CA GLU A 250 1.68 16.21 -12.10
C GLU A 250 2.55 17.09 -11.19
N ARG A 251 2.53 16.85 -9.88
CA ARG A 251 3.35 17.61 -8.92
C ARG A 251 4.85 17.45 -9.14
N VAL A 252 5.29 16.29 -9.62
CA VAL A 252 6.72 15.96 -9.79
C VAL A 252 7.12 15.84 -11.26
N GLY A 253 6.22 16.16 -12.20
CA GLY A 253 6.47 16.04 -13.64
C GLY A 253 6.53 14.61 -14.17
N ALA A 254 6.02 13.63 -13.42
CA ALA A 254 5.96 12.23 -13.86
C ALA A 254 4.71 11.97 -14.71
N ARG A 255 4.93 11.39 -15.90
CA ARG A 255 3.85 11.03 -16.84
C ARG A 255 2.97 9.94 -16.22
N THR A 256 1.65 10.11 -16.23
CA THR A 256 0.70 9.11 -15.73
C THR A 256 -0.11 8.50 -16.87
N VAL A 257 -0.01 7.19 -17.05
CA VAL A 257 -0.81 6.39 -17.97
C VAL A 257 -2.05 5.86 -17.23
N ARG A 258 -3.23 6.17 -17.77
CA ARG A 258 -4.54 5.78 -17.21
C ARG A 258 -5.48 5.31 -18.31
N GLY A 259 -6.40 4.42 -17.95
CA GLY A 259 -7.48 3.92 -18.81
C GLY A 259 -8.86 4.39 -18.33
N PRO A 260 -9.94 3.94 -19.01
CA PRO A 260 -11.31 4.18 -18.54
C PRO A 260 -11.57 3.48 -17.19
N GLU A 261 -12.49 4.02 -16.39
CA GLU A 261 -12.94 3.38 -15.15
C GLU A 261 -13.49 1.98 -15.43
N GLY A 262 -13.10 0.99 -14.61
CA GLY A 262 -13.45 -0.41 -14.82
C GLY A 262 -12.75 -1.07 -16.02
N GLY A 263 -11.78 -0.40 -16.64
CA GLY A 263 -10.93 -0.97 -17.68
C GLY A 263 -10.02 -2.09 -17.16
N ASP A 264 -9.37 -2.81 -18.07
CA ASP A 264 -8.46 -3.92 -17.76
C ASP A 264 -7.12 -3.41 -17.19
N PRO A 265 -6.79 -3.68 -15.91
CA PRO A 265 -5.54 -3.24 -15.29
C PRO A 265 -4.29 -3.68 -16.04
N ALA A 266 -4.31 -4.88 -16.60
CA ALA A 266 -3.19 -5.44 -17.35
C ALA A 266 -2.89 -4.66 -18.63
N SER A 267 -3.93 -4.10 -19.27
CA SER A 267 -3.75 -3.24 -20.45
C SER A 267 -3.09 -1.92 -20.08
N ILE A 268 -3.50 -1.28 -18.97
CA ILE A 268 -2.88 -0.04 -18.50
C ILE A 268 -1.42 -0.26 -18.10
N ALA A 269 -1.13 -1.36 -17.40
CA ALA A 269 0.22 -1.73 -17.02
C ALA A 269 1.12 -1.97 -18.25
N PHE A 270 0.59 -2.63 -19.29
CA PHE A 270 1.27 -2.79 -20.57
C PHE A 270 1.60 -1.45 -21.23
N ASP A 271 0.60 -0.58 -21.32
CA ASP A 271 0.76 0.74 -21.95
C ASP A 271 1.73 1.63 -21.17
N ALA A 272 1.74 1.54 -19.83
CA ALA A 272 2.69 2.27 -18.98
C ALA A 272 4.15 1.87 -19.26
N VAL A 273 4.42 0.57 -19.39
CA VAL A 273 5.77 0.08 -19.71
C VAL A 273 6.17 0.46 -21.13
N LYS A 274 5.25 0.35 -22.08
CA LYS A 274 5.46 0.77 -23.46
C LYS A 274 5.76 2.27 -23.57
N GLU A 275 5.02 3.11 -22.84
CA GLU A 275 5.27 4.55 -22.77
C GLU A 275 6.65 4.83 -22.15
N GLY A 276 6.99 4.17 -21.03
CA GLY A 276 8.31 4.30 -20.40
C GLY A 276 9.46 3.94 -21.34
N ILE A 277 9.31 2.90 -22.16
CA ILE A 277 10.29 2.55 -23.20
C ILE A 277 10.36 3.64 -24.28
N ALA A 278 9.22 4.16 -24.73
CA ALA A 278 9.17 5.16 -25.79
C ALA A 278 9.75 6.53 -25.37
N GLU A 279 9.53 6.92 -24.11
CA GLU A 279 10.06 8.15 -23.52
C GLU A 279 11.52 8.00 -23.05
N GLY A 280 12.05 6.77 -23.01
CA GLY A 280 13.38 6.49 -22.45
C GLY A 280 13.44 6.78 -20.95
N ALA A 281 12.35 6.51 -20.24
CA ALA A 281 12.25 6.71 -18.80
C ALA A 281 13.18 5.75 -18.04
N ASP A 282 13.62 6.15 -16.86
CA ASP A 282 14.45 5.30 -16.00
C ASP A 282 13.59 4.25 -15.27
N VAL A 283 12.40 4.64 -14.81
CA VAL A 283 11.55 3.79 -13.96
C VAL A 283 10.07 3.88 -14.34
N VAL A 284 9.38 2.73 -14.34
CA VAL A 284 7.92 2.63 -14.45
C VAL A 284 7.35 2.11 -13.13
N LEU A 285 6.46 2.87 -12.48
CA LEU A 285 5.79 2.47 -11.24
C LEU A 285 4.31 2.14 -11.52
N ILE A 286 3.86 0.94 -11.16
CA ILE A 286 2.50 0.47 -11.42
C ILE A 286 1.72 0.36 -10.10
N ASP A 287 0.67 1.16 -9.93
CA ASP A 287 -0.25 1.09 -8.78
C ASP A 287 -1.40 0.13 -9.09
N THR A 288 -1.59 -0.92 -8.27
CA THR A 288 -2.63 -1.94 -8.51
C THR A 288 -3.82 -1.83 -7.57
N ALA A 289 -4.92 -2.50 -7.91
CA ALA A 289 -6.06 -2.68 -7.01
C ALA A 289 -5.70 -3.48 -5.73
N GLY A 290 -6.51 -3.35 -4.68
CA GLY A 290 -6.29 -4.03 -3.38
C GLY A 290 -7.52 -4.66 -2.72
N ARG A 291 -8.53 -5.04 -3.49
CA ARG A 291 -9.81 -5.58 -2.97
C ARG A 291 -9.70 -7.07 -2.60
N LEU A 292 -9.07 -7.38 -1.46
CA LEU A 292 -8.84 -8.78 -1.04
C LEU A 292 -10.12 -9.58 -0.72
N HIS A 293 -11.27 -8.93 -0.52
CA HIS A 293 -12.55 -9.61 -0.23
C HIS A 293 -13.02 -10.48 -1.41
N THR A 294 -12.54 -10.24 -2.63
CA THR A 294 -12.72 -11.10 -3.81
C THR A 294 -11.42 -11.82 -4.15
N LYS A 295 -10.91 -12.62 -3.20
CA LYS A 295 -9.58 -13.27 -3.27
C LYS A 295 -9.25 -13.82 -4.67
N THR A 296 -10.13 -14.63 -5.25
CA THR A 296 -9.87 -15.26 -6.56
C THR A 296 -9.73 -14.23 -7.68
N GLY A 297 -10.65 -13.27 -7.79
CA GLY A 297 -10.62 -12.27 -8.86
C GLY A 297 -9.43 -11.32 -8.78
N LEU A 298 -9.08 -10.85 -7.57
CA LEU A 298 -7.90 -9.98 -7.39
C LEU A 298 -6.61 -10.71 -7.75
N MET A 299 -6.49 -11.97 -7.35
CA MET A 299 -5.27 -12.74 -7.59
C MET A 299 -5.09 -13.09 -9.07
N ASP A 300 -6.16 -13.47 -9.76
CA ASP A 300 -6.13 -13.69 -11.22
C ASP A 300 -5.72 -12.41 -11.97
N GLU A 301 -6.19 -11.25 -11.50
CA GLU A 301 -5.87 -9.94 -12.06
C GLU A 301 -4.39 -9.57 -11.85
N LEU A 302 -3.86 -9.70 -10.63
CA LEU A 302 -2.44 -9.43 -10.35
C LEU A 302 -1.52 -10.37 -11.13
N GLY A 303 -1.86 -11.66 -11.18
CA GLY A 303 -1.14 -12.63 -11.99
C GLY A 303 -1.22 -12.34 -13.50
N LYS A 304 -2.31 -11.72 -13.97
CA LYS A 304 -2.43 -11.24 -15.35
C LYS A 304 -1.57 -10.00 -15.61
N VAL A 305 -1.59 -9.01 -14.72
CA VAL A 305 -0.76 -7.79 -14.80
C VAL A 305 0.72 -8.18 -14.91
N LYS A 306 1.22 -9.01 -13.98
CA LYS A 306 2.59 -9.53 -13.99
C LYS A 306 2.96 -10.13 -15.35
N ARG A 307 2.19 -11.12 -15.82
CA ARG A 307 2.44 -11.81 -17.10
C ARG A 307 2.42 -10.90 -18.32
N VAL A 308 1.65 -9.82 -18.28
CA VAL A 308 1.54 -8.89 -19.41
C VAL A 308 2.72 -7.91 -19.41
N VAL A 309 3.10 -7.40 -18.25
CA VAL A 309 4.30 -6.56 -18.07
C VAL A 309 5.56 -7.31 -18.44
N GLU A 310 5.68 -8.59 -18.04
CA GLU A 310 6.83 -9.45 -18.31
C GLU A 310 7.09 -9.71 -19.81
N LYS A 311 6.16 -9.33 -20.70
CA LYS A 311 6.38 -9.41 -22.15
C LYS A 311 7.38 -8.38 -22.67
N HIS A 312 7.58 -7.29 -21.92
CA HIS A 312 8.48 -6.20 -22.30
C HIS A 312 9.88 -6.32 -21.66
N GLY A 313 9.98 -7.02 -20.53
CA GLY A 313 11.20 -7.13 -19.74
C GLY A 313 10.91 -7.76 -18.38
N PRO A 314 11.92 -7.96 -17.54
CA PRO A 314 11.70 -8.45 -16.18
C PRO A 314 10.86 -7.46 -15.37
N LEU A 315 10.05 -7.99 -14.45
CA LEU A 315 9.46 -7.19 -13.38
C LEU A 315 10.48 -7.11 -12.24
N ASP A 316 11.21 -6.01 -12.16
CA ASP A 316 12.41 -5.89 -11.30
C ASP A 316 12.10 -5.85 -9.81
N GLU A 317 10.93 -5.30 -9.45
CA GLU A 317 10.49 -5.21 -8.06
C GLU A 317 8.97 -5.35 -7.93
N ILE A 318 8.53 -6.16 -6.96
CA ILE A 318 7.15 -6.23 -6.49
C ILE A 318 7.13 -5.83 -5.01
N LEU A 319 6.61 -4.63 -4.74
CA LEU A 319 6.51 -4.06 -3.40
C LEU A 319 5.13 -4.35 -2.80
N LEU A 320 5.10 -5.12 -1.72
CA LEU A 320 3.89 -5.32 -0.91
C LEU A 320 3.76 -4.20 0.13
N VAL A 321 2.71 -3.40 0.03
CA VAL A 321 2.41 -2.33 0.99
C VAL A 321 1.47 -2.84 2.09
N LEU A 322 1.95 -2.79 3.32
CA LEU A 322 1.24 -3.23 4.52
C LEU A 322 1.10 -2.09 5.53
N ASP A 323 -0.02 -2.09 6.25
CA ASP A 323 -0.30 -1.14 7.31
C ASP A 323 0.18 -1.72 8.65
N ALA A 324 1.14 -1.05 9.30
CA ALA A 324 1.72 -1.51 10.56
C ALA A 324 0.70 -1.56 11.72
N THR A 325 -0.44 -0.86 11.61
CA THR A 325 -1.51 -0.90 12.63
C THR A 325 -2.31 -2.20 12.60
N THR A 326 -2.27 -2.92 11.48
CA THR A 326 -3.09 -4.13 11.29
C THR A 326 -2.57 -5.36 12.04
N GLY A 327 -1.32 -5.33 12.51
CA GLY A 327 -0.70 -6.43 13.26
C GLY A 327 -0.78 -7.77 12.51
N GLN A 328 -1.12 -8.83 13.21
CA GLN A 328 -1.25 -10.18 12.65
C GLN A 328 -2.26 -10.31 11.49
N ASN A 329 -3.25 -9.42 11.38
CA ASN A 329 -4.16 -9.43 10.24
C ASN A 329 -3.43 -9.08 8.94
N GLY A 330 -2.47 -8.15 8.98
CA GLY A 330 -1.62 -7.82 7.85
C GLY A 330 -0.77 -9.00 7.39
N LEU A 331 -0.32 -9.84 8.34
CA LEU A 331 0.47 -11.04 8.06
C LEU A 331 -0.30 -12.09 7.25
N VAL A 332 -1.56 -12.34 7.64
CA VAL A 332 -2.45 -13.26 6.91
C VAL A 332 -2.69 -12.75 5.49
N GLN A 333 -2.87 -11.44 5.32
CA GLN A 333 -3.05 -10.84 4.01
C GLN A 333 -1.79 -11.00 3.16
N ALA A 334 -0.63 -10.71 3.72
CA ALA A 334 0.66 -10.81 3.05
C ALA A 334 0.91 -12.20 2.47
N ARG A 335 0.60 -13.25 3.24
CA ARG A 335 0.70 -14.65 2.79
C ARG A 335 -0.11 -14.92 1.53
N VAL A 336 -1.34 -14.41 1.48
CA VAL A 336 -2.22 -14.60 0.31
C VAL A 336 -1.67 -13.91 -0.94
N PHE A 337 -1.02 -12.75 -0.81
CA PHE A 337 -0.36 -12.11 -1.96
C PHE A 337 0.89 -12.88 -2.42
N ALA A 338 1.68 -13.40 -1.47
CA ALA A 338 2.89 -14.15 -1.77
C ALA A 338 2.63 -15.47 -2.53
N GLU A 339 1.42 -16.02 -2.44
CA GLU A 339 1.02 -17.21 -3.21
C GLU A 339 0.87 -16.94 -4.73
N VAL A 340 0.78 -15.67 -5.15
CA VAL A 340 0.33 -15.30 -6.50
C VAL A 340 1.32 -14.39 -7.22
N VAL A 341 1.98 -13.50 -6.49
CA VAL A 341 3.03 -12.63 -7.01
C VAL A 341 4.32 -12.84 -6.23
N ASP A 342 5.45 -12.79 -6.95
CA ASP A 342 6.77 -12.97 -6.36
C ASP A 342 7.19 -11.68 -5.66
N ILE A 343 6.69 -11.47 -4.45
CA ILE A 343 7.00 -10.29 -3.65
C ILE A 343 8.52 -10.24 -3.46
N THR A 344 9.14 -9.09 -3.73
CA THR A 344 10.59 -8.91 -3.59
C THR A 344 10.95 -7.94 -2.46
N GLY A 345 9.98 -7.14 -2.01
CA GLY A 345 10.18 -6.19 -0.91
C GLY A 345 8.86 -5.80 -0.25
N ILE A 346 8.96 -5.35 1.00
CA ILE A 346 7.82 -4.88 1.80
C ILE A 346 7.96 -3.39 2.06
N VAL A 347 6.83 -2.67 1.99
CA VAL A 347 6.71 -1.30 2.48
C VAL A 347 5.75 -1.29 3.67
N LEU A 348 6.22 -0.79 4.81
CA LEU A 348 5.38 -0.67 6.01
C LEU A 348 4.96 0.78 6.22
N THR A 349 3.65 1.03 6.19
CA THR A 349 3.09 2.37 6.40
C THR A 349 2.52 2.53 7.81
N LYS A 350 2.29 3.79 8.21
CA LYS A 350 1.66 4.17 9.49
C LYS A 350 2.42 3.70 10.73
N LEU A 351 3.74 3.55 10.62
CA LEU A 351 4.62 3.18 11.75
C LEU A 351 4.73 4.28 12.82
N ASP A 352 4.39 5.51 12.47
CA ASP A 352 4.32 6.66 13.38
C ASP A 352 3.09 6.61 14.31
N GLY A 353 2.02 5.93 13.89
CA GLY A 353 0.76 5.86 14.63
C GLY A 353 0.62 4.65 15.56
N THR A 354 1.64 3.80 15.71
CA THR A 354 1.51 2.51 16.40
C THR A 354 2.70 2.15 17.28
N ALA A 355 2.41 1.54 18.43
CA ALA A 355 3.38 0.89 19.31
C ALA A 355 3.68 -0.57 18.90
N LYS A 356 3.07 -1.05 17.81
CA LYS A 356 3.22 -2.41 17.27
C LYS A 356 4.43 -2.54 16.34
N GLY A 357 5.60 -2.07 16.78
CA GLY A 357 6.83 -2.12 15.98
C GLY A 357 7.30 -3.54 15.65
N GLY A 358 6.88 -4.54 16.41
CA GLY A 358 7.28 -5.94 16.22
C GLY A 358 6.81 -6.56 14.90
N ILE A 359 5.79 -5.98 14.25
CA ILE A 359 5.23 -6.51 13.00
C ILE A 359 6.26 -6.61 11.87
N VAL A 360 7.30 -5.77 11.89
CA VAL A 360 8.44 -5.81 10.96
C VAL A 360 9.14 -7.17 10.98
N ILE A 361 9.39 -7.69 12.18
CA ILE A 361 10.08 -8.98 12.38
C ILE A 361 9.18 -10.12 11.93
N ALA A 362 7.92 -10.09 12.33
CA ALA A 362 6.94 -11.11 11.99
C ALA A 362 6.77 -11.23 10.46
N VAL A 363 6.58 -10.10 9.77
CA VAL A 363 6.29 -10.11 8.34
C VAL A 363 7.49 -10.53 7.50
N GLN A 364 8.69 -10.09 7.88
CA GLN A 364 9.89 -10.45 7.13
C GLN A 364 10.22 -11.94 7.27
N ARG A 365 10.04 -12.51 8.47
CA ARG A 365 10.21 -13.95 8.69
C ARG A 365 9.18 -14.79 7.95
N GLU A 366 7.94 -14.34 7.95
CA GLU A 366 6.86 -15.08 7.30
C GLU A 366 6.99 -15.12 5.79
N LEU A 367 7.34 -13.98 5.17
CA LEU A 367 7.43 -13.87 3.71
C LEU A 367 8.83 -14.20 3.17
N GLY A 368 9.86 -14.19 4.02
CA GLY A 368 11.25 -14.38 3.60
C GLY A 368 11.83 -13.24 2.76
N VAL A 369 11.18 -12.06 2.76
CA VAL A 369 11.57 -10.91 1.93
C VAL A 369 11.73 -9.65 2.78
N PRO A 370 12.71 -8.78 2.47
CA PRO A 370 13.04 -7.67 3.33
C PRO A 370 12.00 -6.55 3.32
N VAL A 371 11.80 -5.92 4.47
CA VAL A 371 11.26 -4.55 4.53
C VAL A 371 12.29 -3.60 3.92
N LYS A 372 11.89 -2.89 2.85
CA LYS A 372 12.76 -1.97 2.10
C LYS A 372 12.45 -0.52 2.40
N LEU A 373 11.18 -0.20 2.64
CA LEU A 373 10.72 1.17 2.87
C LEU A 373 9.75 1.23 4.06
N ILE A 374 9.72 2.40 4.70
CA ILE A 374 8.80 2.72 5.79
C ILE A 374 8.15 4.09 5.59
N GLY A 375 6.84 4.15 5.82
CA GLY A 375 6.05 5.37 5.84
C GLY A 375 5.81 5.82 7.28
N LEU A 376 6.20 7.06 7.60
CA LEU A 376 6.17 7.63 8.96
C LEU A 376 5.27 8.87 9.08
N GLY A 377 4.26 8.95 8.23
CA GLY A 377 3.29 10.03 8.25
C GLY A 377 2.62 10.29 6.90
N GLU A 378 1.78 11.31 6.88
CA GLU A 378 0.95 11.69 5.72
C GLU A 378 1.64 12.68 4.78
N GLY A 379 2.72 13.33 5.22
CA GLY A 379 3.46 14.30 4.43
C GLY A 379 4.10 13.69 3.18
N PRO A 380 4.32 14.47 2.12
CA PRO A 380 4.84 13.95 0.84
C PRO A 380 6.25 13.41 0.93
N ASP A 381 6.99 13.84 1.95
CA ASP A 381 8.36 13.43 2.23
C ASP A 381 8.45 12.34 3.30
N ASP A 382 7.31 11.82 3.79
CA ASP A 382 7.24 10.82 4.86
C ASP A 382 7.31 9.39 4.29
N LEU A 383 8.36 9.11 3.51
CA LEU A 383 8.78 7.78 3.05
C LEU A 383 10.30 7.69 3.16
N ALA A 384 10.81 6.63 3.78
CA ALA A 384 12.24 6.41 3.99
C ALA A 384 12.66 4.97 3.67
N PRO A 385 13.90 4.76 3.22
CA PRO A 385 14.59 3.48 3.32
C PRO A 385 14.51 2.89 4.73
N PHE A 386 14.32 1.57 4.81
CA PHE A 386 14.37 0.83 6.06
C PHE A 386 15.81 0.55 6.46
N ASP A 387 16.20 1.04 7.62
CA ASP A 387 17.51 0.85 8.23
C ASP A 387 17.32 0.00 9.50
N PRO A 388 17.76 -1.28 9.52
CA PRO A 388 17.57 -2.17 10.65
C PRO A 388 18.21 -1.65 11.94
N GLU A 389 19.39 -1.03 11.85
CA GLU A 389 20.09 -0.50 13.02
C GLU A 389 19.31 0.68 13.60
N ALA A 390 18.99 1.66 12.77
CA ALA A 390 18.22 2.81 13.21
C ALA A 390 16.82 2.42 13.72
N PHE A 391 16.22 1.37 13.15
CA PHE A 391 14.93 0.87 13.61
C PHE A 391 15.03 0.21 14.98
N VAL A 392 16.01 -0.66 15.20
CA VAL A 392 16.22 -1.31 16.50
C VAL A 392 16.59 -0.26 17.54
N ASP A 393 17.49 0.66 17.22
CA ASP A 393 17.91 1.77 18.11
C ASP A 393 16.68 2.59 18.54
N ALA A 394 15.81 2.96 17.60
CA ALA A 394 14.56 3.65 17.90
C ALA A 394 13.60 2.80 18.77
N LEU A 395 13.57 1.47 18.59
CA LEU A 395 12.74 0.55 19.36
C LEU A 395 13.21 0.43 20.82
N ILE A 396 14.53 0.47 21.05
CA ILE A 396 15.13 0.43 22.39
C ILE A 396 15.29 1.82 23.03
N GLY A 397 15.09 2.89 22.25
CA GLY A 397 15.08 4.28 22.67
C GLY A 397 16.48 4.91 22.75
N ASP A 398 17.34 4.65 21.76
CA ASP A 398 18.65 5.31 21.56
C ASP A 398 18.55 6.55 20.65
#